data_AF-A0A1L3LM07-F1
#
_entry.id   AF-A0A1L3LM07-F1
#
_cell.length_a   1.000
_cell.length_b   1.000
_cell.length_c   1.000
_cell.angle_alpha   90.00
_cell.angle_beta   90.00
_cell.angle_gamma   90.00
#
_symmetry.space_group_name_H-M   'P 1'
#
loop_
_entity.id
_entity.type
_entity.pdbx_description
1 polymer ?
#
loop_
_entity_poly.entity_id
_entity_poly.type
_entity_poly.pdbx_seq_one_letter_code
_entity_poly.pdbx_strand_id
1 'polypeptide(L)'
;MPDPARCTSCREGRLMAVNAYFIEGPALISFSGGRTSAYMLYQILQAHGGKLADDVIVCFANTGKEREETLRFVYECGSRWNVKIHWVEWRRGKPIYEEVGFNSASRNGEPFADLIAWKQRLPNGFERWCTEFLKVKVMFSLVEDKLSLKPGEFTEVIGLRDDEGIRIFRGLEAAEKHGRRVAYPLARSKVRKPDIWKFWLGENRDPKRLTHPLPQGFDLGLYPWEGNCTLCFQKGKGIRKRIIRDNPSEAPWWIYQEASQNGWFDKRDLVAELVAQVRANPSFFDADDDMDYDVECGLHCPSEVAA
;
A
#
# COMPACT_ATOMS: atom_id res chain seq x y z
N MET A 1 -27.67 -66.50 18.02
CA MET A 1 -27.64 -65.34 17.09
C MET A 1 -26.71 -64.31 17.70
N PRO A 2 -25.71 -63.79 16.97
CA PRO A 2 -24.73 -62.84 17.50
C PRO A 2 -25.20 -61.38 17.33
N ASP A 3 -24.85 -60.54 18.31
CA ASP A 3 -24.87 -59.07 18.28
C ASP A 3 -23.56 -58.55 17.65
N PRO A 4 -23.56 -57.44 16.88
CA PRO A 4 -22.99 -56.20 17.45
C PRO A 4 -23.50 -54.86 16.86
N ALA A 5 -23.66 -53.88 17.74
CA ALA A 5 -23.22 -52.47 17.65
C ALA A 5 -22.92 -51.83 16.27
N ARG A 6 -23.57 -50.68 16.00
CA ARG A 6 -22.93 -49.43 15.50
C ARG A 6 -23.93 -48.27 15.48
N CYS A 7 -23.87 -47.43 16.52
CA CYS A 7 -24.39 -46.07 16.49
C CYS A 7 -23.41 -45.23 15.65
N THR A 8 -23.77 -44.97 14.39
CA THR A 8 -23.03 -44.07 13.50
C THR A 8 -23.36 -42.62 13.85
N SER A 9 -22.65 -42.06 14.83
CA SER A 9 -22.50 -40.61 14.92
C SER A 9 -21.51 -40.16 13.83
N CYS A 10 -22.02 -39.92 12.62
CA CYS A 10 -21.30 -39.11 11.64
C CYS A 10 -21.31 -37.68 12.16
N ARG A 11 -20.28 -37.31 12.94
CA ARG A 11 -19.93 -35.91 13.15
C ARG A 11 -19.52 -35.34 11.80
N GLU A 12 -20.45 -34.68 11.12
CA GLU A 12 -20.13 -33.75 10.05
C GLU A 12 -19.24 -32.66 10.65
N GLY A 13 -17.93 -32.83 10.47
CA GLY A 13 -16.96 -31.77 10.62
C GLY A 13 -17.25 -30.72 9.56
N ARG A 14 -18.21 -29.82 9.84
CA ARG A 14 -18.28 -28.53 9.17
C ARG A 14 -16.96 -27.84 9.51
N LEU A 15 -16.00 -27.88 8.59
CA LEU A 15 -14.88 -26.94 8.56
C LEU A 15 -15.51 -25.55 8.75
N MET A 16 -15.46 -25.01 9.96
CA MET A 16 -15.83 -23.62 10.17
C MET A 16 -14.85 -22.86 9.28
N ALA A 17 -15.37 -22.22 8.24
CA ALA A 17 -14.56 -21.39 7.36
C ALA A 17 -13.87 -20.36 8.26
N VAL A 18 -12.56 -20.52 8.44
CA VAL A 18 -11.77 -19.61 9.25
C VAL A 18 -11.92 -18.24 8.61
N ASN A 19 -12.42 -17.27 9.38
CA ASN A 19 -12.59 -15.91 8.88
C ASN A 19 -11.20 -15.39 8.46
N ALA A 20 -11.02 -15.12 7.16
CA ALA A 20 -9.71 -14.73 6.63
C ALA A 20 -9.19 -13.40 7.21
N TYR A 21 -10.06 -12.61 7.83
CA TYR A 21 -9.75 -11.37 8.51
C TYR A 21 -9.40 -11.54 10.00
N PHE A 22 -9.62 -12.73 10.56
CA PHE A 22 -9.19 -13.02 11.93
C PHE A 22 -7.69 -13.32 11.93
N ILE A 23 -6.89 -12.28 12.14
CA ILE A 23 -5.43 -12.34 12.18
C ILE A 23 -4.96 -12.65 13.59
N GLU A 24 -4.33 -13.81 13.78
CA GLU A 24 -3.62 -14.16 15.01
C GLU A 24 -2.23 -13.50 15.03
N GLY A 25 -1.85 -12.95 16.19
CA GLY A 25 -0.54 -12.35 16.41
C GLY A 25 0.57 -13.40 16.63
N PRO A 26 1.86 -13.01 16.50
CA PRO A 26 2.32 -11.67 16.15
C PRO A 26 2.17 -11.38 14.65
N ALA A 27 1.74 -10.16 14.30
CA ALA A 27 1.49 -9.77 12.92
C ALA A 27 1.81 -8.31 12.62
N LEU A 28 2.18 -8.05 11.37
CA LEU A 28 2.37 -6.71 10.81
C LEU A 28 1.35 -6.48 9.70
N ILE A 29 0.38 -5.60 9.94
CA ILE A 29 -0.58 -5.14 8.94
C ILE A 29 0.03 -3.97 8.17
N SER A 30 0.35 -4.21 6.90
CA SER A 30 0.86 -3.19 5.98
C SER A 30 -0.29 -2.30 5.50
N PHE A 31 -0.45 -1.14 6.15
CA PHE A 31 -1.46 -0.16 5.78
C PHE A 31 -0.87 0.88 4.82
N SER A 32 -1.19 0.78 3.53
CA SER A 32 -0.61 1.67 2.50
C SER A 32 -1.22 3.06 2.43
N GLY A 33 -2.33 3.31 3.14
CA GLY A 33 -3.12 4.54 3.05
C GLY A 33 -4.04 4.63 1.84
N GLY A 34 -4.22 3.53 1.09
CA GLY A 34 -5.19 3.43 -0.01
C GLY A 34 -6.52 2.82 0.44
N ARG A 35 -7.57 2.93 -0.39
CA ARG A 35 -8.90 2.36 -0.11
C ARG A 35 -8.87 0.86 0.16
N THR A 36 -8.07 0.12 -0.59
CA THR A 36 -7.96 -1.34 -0.45
C THR A 36 -7.35 -1.75 0.89
N SER A 37 -6.25 -1.13 1.31
CA SER A 37 -5.61 -1.47 2.59
C SER A 37 -6.45 -0.98 3.78
N ALA A 38 -7.18 0.13 3.62
CA ALA A 38 -8.11 0.63 4.63
C ALA A 38 -9.32 -0.29 4.78
N TYR A 39 -9.89 -0.77 3.68
CA TYR A 39 -10.95 -1.78 3.70
C TYR A 39 -10.48 -3.07 4.38
N MET A 40 -9.25 -3.54 4.07
CA MET A 40 -8.67 -4.70 4.76
C MET A 40 -8.58 -4.46 6.27
N LEU A 41 -8.03 -3.33 6.70
CA LEU A 41 -7.92 -2.98 8.12
C LEU A 41 -9.29 -2.93 8.79
N TYR A 42 -10.28 -2.30 8.16
CA TYR A 42 -11.65 -2.27 8.67
C TYR A 42 -12.22 -3.68 8.89
N GLN A 43 -12.08 -4.58 7.91
CA GLN A 43 -12.58 -5.96 8.04
C GLN A 43 -11.85 -6.76 9.12
N ILE A 44 -10.54 -6.57 9.27
CA ILE A 44 -9.76 -7.16 10.37
C ILE A 44 -10.27 -6.65 11.72
N LEU A 45 -10.52 -5.35 11.85
CA LEU A 45 -11.08 -4.78 13.09
C LEU A 45 -12.46 -5.35 13.40
N GLN A 46 -13.35 -5.51 12.40
CA GLN A 46 -14.66 -6.12 12.61
C GLN A 46 -14.54 -7.58 13.07
N ALA A 47 -13.60 -8.35 12.50
CA ALA A 47 -13.34 -9.73 12.90
C ALA A 47 -12.83 -9.86 14.35
N HIS A 48 -12.19 -8.80 14.87
CA HIS A 48 -11.64 -8.73 16.22
C HIS A 48 -12.52 -7.91 17.21
N GLY A 49 -13.77 -7.61 16.85
CA GLY A 49 -14.66 -6.85 17.74
C GLY A 49 -14.20 -5.41 18.01
N GLY A 50 -13.44 -4.82 17.09
CA GLY A 50 -12.99 -3.42 17.14
C GLY A 50 -11.65 -3.19 17.83
N LYS A 51 -10.99 -4.22 18.36
CA LYS A 51 -9.69 -4.07 19.04
C LYS A 51 -8.71 -5.17 18.64
N LEU A 52 -7.50 -4.76 18.25
CA LEU A 52 -6.41 -5.70 17.95
C LEU A 52 -5.59 -6.03 19.21
N ALA A 53 -4.96 -7.20 19.19
CA ALA A 53 -3.96 -7.57 20.20
C ALA A 53 -2.70 -6.70 20.09
N ASP A 54 -1.97 -6.54 21.19
CA ASP A 54 -0.81 -5.65 21.27
C ASP A 54 0.36 -6.09 20.36
N ASP A 55 0.40 -7.37 19.98
CA ASP A 55 1.37 -7.96 19.06
C ASP A 55 0.92 -7.94 17.58
N VAL A 56 -0.21 -7.28 17.29
CA VAL A 56 -0.69 -7.02 15.93
C VAL A 56 -0.49 -5.54 15.59
N ILE A 57 0.63 -5.25 14.92
CA ILE A 57 1.05 -3.90 14.59
C ILE A 57 0.43 -3.46 13.26
N VAL A 58 -0.29 -2.34 13.25
CA VAL A 58 -0.72 -1.66 12.02
C VAL A 58 0.29 -0.56 11.70
N CYS A 59 0.89 -0.60 10.51
CA CYS A 59 1.94 0.34 10.14
C CYS A 59 1.68 1.01 8.78
N PHE A 60 1.82 2.34 8.75
CA PHE A 60 1.85 3.16 7.55
C PHE A 60 3.25 3.76 7.38
N ALA A 61 3.89 3.46 6.25
CA ALA A 61 5.21 3.97 5.94
C ALA A 61 5.12 5.18 5.01
N ASN A 62 5.34 6.38 5.56
CA ASN A 62 5.34 7.63 4.81
C ASN A 62 6.65 7.78 4.03
N THR A 63 6.53 7.91 2.71
CA THR A 63 7.68 8.14 1.82
C THR A 63 8.07 9.62 1.77
N GLY A 64 7.25 10.53 2.32
CA GLY A 64 7.34 11.98 2.16
C GLY A 64 6.79 12.48 0.82
N LYS A 65 6.46 11.58 -0.12
CA LYS A 65 5.84 11.92 -1.42
C LYS A 65 4.42 11.36 -1.57
N GLU A 66 3.79 11.03 -0.46
CA GLU A 66 2.36 10.73 -0.40
C GLU A 66 1.53 12.00 -0.61
N ARG A 67 0.31 11.85 -1.13
CA ARG A 67 -0.69 12.92 -1.25
C ARG A 67 -1.19 13.36 0.13
N GLU A 68 -1.49 14.65 0.30
CA GLU A 68 -2.07 15.16 1.56
C GLU A 68 -3.42 14.47 1.87
N GLU A 69 -4.19 14.14 0.83
CA GLU A 69 -5.42 13.36 0.97
C GLU A 69 -5.15 11.97 1.57
N THR A 70 -4.07 11.29 1.17
CA THR A 70 -3.64 10.01 1.77
C THR A 70 -3.26 10.19 3.24
N LEU A 71 -2.47 11.22 3.58
CA LEU A 71 -2.09 11.46 4.97
C LEU A 71 -3.32 11.73 5.83
N ARG A 72 -4.23 12.62 5.38
CA ARG A 72 -5.49 12.88 6.07
C ARG A 72 -6.31 11.61 6.23
N PHE A 73 -6.42 10.80 5.18
CA PHE A 73 -7.20 9.57 5.20
C PHE A 73 -6.67 8.53 6.19
N VAL A 74 -5.34 8.33 6.26
CA VAL A 74 -4.71 7.45 7.25
C VAL A 74 -5.02 7.94 8.67
N TYR A 75 -4.96 9.25 8.91
CA TYR A 75 -5.30 9.85 10.20
C TYR A 75 -6.77 9.62 10.57
N GLU A 76 -7.69 9.87 9.64
CA GLU A 76 -9.13 9.65 9.84
C GLU A 76 -9.44 8.17 10.12
N CYS A 77 -8.79 7.23 9.43
CA CYS A 77 -8.95 5.80 9.69
C CYS A 77 -8.55 5.44 11.14
N GLY A 78 -7.37 5.88 11.57
CA GLY A 78 -6.89 5.63 12.94
C GLY A 78 -7.80 6.25 13.99
N SER A 79 -8.23 7.50 13.79
CA SER A 79 -9.06 8.23 14.73
C SER A 79 -10.49 7.68 14.82
N ARG A 80 -11.15 7.47 13.68
CA ARG A 80 -12.56 7.04 13.64
C ARG A 80 -12.75 5.59 14.06
N TRP A 81 -11.78 4.73 13.76
CA TRP A 81 -11.84 3.32 14.14
C TRP A 81 -11.17 3.04 15.48
N ASN A 82 -10.63 4.06 16.15
CA ASN A 82 -9.93 3.94 17.42
C ASN A 82 -8.83 2.86 17.39
N VAL A 83 -8.03 2.85 16.32
CA VAL A 83 -6.92 1.91 16.12
C VAL A 83 -5.61 2.68 16.03
N LYS A 84 -4.58 2.19 16.74
CA LYS A 84 -3.25 2.77 16.61
C LYS A 84 -2.61 2.34 15.29
N ILE A 85 -2.41 3.32 14.43
CA ILE A 85 -1.61 3.18 13.22
C ILE A 85 -0.24 3.79 13.54
N HIS A 86 0.81 3.00 13.44
CA HIS A 86 2.18 3.48 13.57
C HIS A 86 2.59 4.14 12.25
N TRP A 87 2.98 5.40 12.31
CA TRP A 87 3.49 6.11 11.15
C TRP A 87 5.00 6.10 11.22
N VAL A 88 5.65 5.57 10.19
CA VAL A 88 7.10 5.50 10.14
C VAL A 88 7.64 6.20 8.92
N GLU A 89 8.77 6.88 9.11
CA GLU A 89 9.55 7.46 8.02
C GLU A 89 10.96 6.89 8.05
N TRP A 90 11.55 6.74 6.87
CA TRP A 90 12.94 6.34 6.80
C TRP A 90 13.86 7.44 7.35
N ARG A 91 14.85 7.01 8.14
CA ARG A 91 15.97 7.84 8.58
C ARG A 91 17.27 7.10 8.35
N ARG A 92 18.32 7.86 8.05
CA ARG A 92 19.66 7.31 8.03
C ARG A 92 20.14 7.10 9.46
N GLY A 93 20.52 5.87 9.80
CA GLY A 93 21.10 5.55 11.11
C GLY A 93 20.51 4.29 11.72
N LYS A 94 20.59 4.20 13.04
CA LYS A 94 19.93 3.17 13.84
C LYS A 94 19.14 3.86 14.97
N PRO A 95 17.82 3.62 15.11
CA PRO A 95 16.98 2.84 14.21
C PRO A 95 16.93 3.44 12.78
N ILE A 96 16.60 2.61 11.78
CA ILE A 96 16.51 3.05 10.37
C ILE A 96 15.19 3.78 10.05
N TYR A 97 14.42 4.11 11.08
CA TYR A 97 13.15 4.81 10.98
C TYR A 97 12.96 5.80 12.12
N GLU A 98 12.04 6.74 11.94
CA GLU A 98 11.46 7.58 12.99
C GLU A 98 9.95 7.36 13.03
N GLU A 99 9.39 7.23 14.23
CA GLU A 99 7.94 7.18 14.42
C GLU A 99 7.39 8.62 14.44
N VAL A 100 6.53 8.95 13.48
CA VAL A 100 5.93 10.28 13.31
C VAL A 100 4.42 10.23 13.54
N GLY A 101 3.72 11.34 13.29
CA GLY A 101 2.26 11.38 13.23
C GLY A 101 1.80 12.37 12.16
N PHE A 102 0.48 12.54 12.01
CA PHE A 102 -0.09 13.39 10.97
C PHE A 102 0.50 14.82 10.93
N ASN A 103 0.79 15.40 12.09
CA ASN A 103 1.33 16.76 12.21
C ASN A 103 2.84 16.84 11.97
N SER A 104 3.60 15.75 12.16
CA SER A 104 5.06 15.72 11.99
C SER A 104 5.52 14.97 10.75
N ALA A 105 4.60 14.33 10.02
CA ALA A 105 4.92 13.61 8.79
C ALA A 105 5.42 14.57 7.69
N SER A 106 6.54 14.16 7.08
CA SER A 106 7.17 14.75 5.91
C SER A 106 6.20 14.84 4.73
N ARG A 107 6.26 15.95 3.99
CA ARG A 107 5.35 16.27 2.86
C ARG A 107 6.08 16.70 1.59
N ASN A 108 7.37 17.04 1.71
CA ASN A 108 8.18 17.58 0.61
C ASN A 108 9.23 16.56 0.13
N GLY A 109 8.98 15.28 0.37
CA GLY A 109 9.83 14.18 -0.07
C GLY A 109 11.12 14.02 0.72
N GLU A 110 11.20 14.56 1.94
CA GLU A 110 12.41 14.58 2.77
C GLU A 110 13.02 13.17 2.96
N PRO A 111 12.27 12.12 3.39
CA PRO A 111 12.83 10.78 3.57
C PRO A 111 13.33 10.18 2.25
N PHE A 112 12.64 10.47 1.14
CA PHE A 112 13.01 9.96 -0.17
C PHE A 112 14.23 10.70 -0.74
N ALA A 113 14.29 12.02 -0.60
CA ALA A 113 15.42 12.84 -1.01
C ALA A 113 16.69 12.44 -0.26
N ASP A 114 16.60 12.24 1.06
CA ASP A 114 17.72 11.76 1.89
C ASP A 114 18.18 10.37 1.46
N LEU A 115 17.25 9.48 1.13
CA LEU A 115 17.57 8.15 0.64
C LEU A 115 18.26 8.18 -0.74
N ILE A 116 17.78 9.01 -1.66
CA ILE A 116 18.41 9.25 -2.97
C ILE A 116 19.82 9.79 -2.78
N ALA A 117 19.97 10.82 -1.94
CA ALA A 117 21.27 11.41 -1.63
C ALA A 117 22.21 10.39 -0.98
N TRP A 118 21.72 9.47 -0.15
CA TRP A 118 22.57 8.42 0.40
C TRP A 118 22.96 7.35 -0.63
N LYS A 119 22.03 6.96 -1.50
CA LYS A 119 22.26 5.96 -2.56
C LYS A 119 23.07 6.50 -3.75
N GLN A 120 23.14 7.82 -3.91
CA GLN A 120 23.83 8.52 -5.01
C GLN A 120 23.33 8.05 -6.39
N ARG A 121 22.04 7.71 -6.47
CA ARG A 121 21.34 7.26 -7.69
C ARG A 121 19.83 7.31 -7.46
N LEU A 122 19.06 7.18 -8.54
CA LEU A 122 17.60 7.12 -8.50
C LEU A 122 17.10 5.67 -8.56
N PRO A 123 15.96 5.36 -7.91
CA PRO A 123 15.27 4.10 -8.12
C PRO A 123 14.56 4.15 -9.48
N ASN A 124 14.30 2.98 -10.05
CA ASN A 124 13.65 2.87 -11.36
C ASN A 124 12.80 1.61 -11.44
N GLY A 125 12.14 1.39 -12.58
CA GLY A 125 11.26 0.23 -12.77
C GLY A 125 11.93 -1.13 -12.57
N PHE A 126 13.24 -1.22 -12.78
CA PHE A 126 14.04 -2.43 -12.53
C PHE A 126 14.51 -2.52 -11.08
N GLU A 127 15.05 -1.44 -10.53
CA GLU A 127 15.59 -1.38 -9.17
C GLU A 127 14.71 -0.53 -8.24
N ARG A 128 13.76 -1.19 -7.57
CA ARG A 128 12.76 -0.54 -6.70
C ARG A 128 13.17 -0.49 -5.24
N TRP A 129 14.41 -0.10 -4.99
CA TRP A 129 14.92 0.04 -3.62
C TRP A 129 14.16 1.12 -2.81
N CYS A 130 13.40 2.02 -3.45
CA CYS A 130 12.51 2.94 -2.72
C CYS A 130 11.44 2.19 -1.93
N THR A 131 10.82 1.14 -2.50
CA THR A 131 9.86 0.29 -1.76
C THR A 131 10.55 -0.46 -0.63
N GLU A 132 11.73 -1.01 -0.90
CA GLU A 132 12.50 -1.77 0.08
C GLU A 132 12.87 -0.91 1.30
N PHE A 133 13.44 0.27 1.07
CA PHE A 133 13.97 1.12 2.15
C PHE A 133 12.89 2.01 2.77
N LEU A 134 12.02 2.65 1.98
CA LEU A 134 11.03 3.59 2.50
C LEU A 134 9.77 2.89 3.01
N LYS A 135 9.56 1.60 2.72
CA LYS A 135 8.38 0.84 3.18
C LYS A 135 8.78 -0.41 3.94
N VAL A 136 9.38 -1.40 3.28
CA VAL A 136 9.52 -2.74 3.87
C VAL A 136 10.46 -2.74 5.09
N LYS A 137 11.69 -2.23 4.93
CA LYS A 137 12.71 -2.25 5.98
C LYS A 137 12.33 -1.40 7.19
N VAL A 138 11.72 -0.23 6.99
CA VAL A 138 11.27 0.62 8.10
C VAL A 138 10.15 -0.03 8.90
N MET A 139 9.19 -0.71 8.25
CA MET A 139 8.14 -1.44 8.95
C MET A 139 8.70 -2.63 9.72
N PHE A 140 9.71 -3.34 9.19
CA PHE A 140 10.37 -4.44 9.90
C PHE A 140 11.20 -3.96 11.08
N SER A 141 11.91 -2.84 10.95
CA SER A 141 12.64 -2.24 12.05
C SER A 141 11.70 -1.81 13.18
N LEU A 142 10.49 -1.33 12.86
CA LEU A 142 9.47 -1.07 13.87
C LEU A 142 9.06 -2.34 14.62
N VAL A 143 8.83 -3.46 13.91
CA VAL A 143 8.46 -4.74 14.55
C VAL A 143 9.60 -5.26 15.42
N GLU A 144 10.85 -5.17 14.96
CA GLU A 144 12.02 -5.53 15.74
C GLU A 144 12.11 -4.70 17.02
N ASP A 145 11.91 -3.38 16.93
CA ASP A 145 11.97 -2.48 18.10
C ASP A 145 10.82 -2.71 19.08
N LYS A 146 9.59 -2.97 18.60
CA LYS A 146 8.40 -3.09 19.46
C LYS A 146 8.23 -4.49 20.05
N LEU A 147 8.56 -5.53 19.28
CA LEU A 147 8.28 -6.93 19.64
C LEU A 147 9.53 -7.81 19.76
N SER A 148 10.73 -7.30 19.45
CA SER A 148 11.96 -8.10 19.37
C SER A 148 11.89 -9.25 18.36
N LEU A 149 11.10 -9.08 17.30
CA LEU A 149 10.88 -10.11 16.26
C LEU A 149 11.51 -9.70 14.93
N LYS A 150 12.03 -10.71 14.22
CA LYS A 150 12.63 -10.58 12.89
C LYS A 150 11.68 -11.09 11.80
N PRO A 151 11.90 -10.71 10.53
CA PRO A 151 11.11 -11.25 9.41
C PRO A 151 11.10 -12.78 9.42
N GLY A 152 9.91 -13.37 9.29
CA GLY A 152 9.68 -14.82 9.42
C GLY A 152 9.14 -15.26 10.79
N GLU A 153 9.27 -14.42 11.83
CA GLU A 153 8.74 -14.68 13.18
C GLU A 153 7.34 -14.09 13.41
N PHE A 154 6.90 -13.18 12.54
CA PHE A 154 5.56 -12.59 12.51
C PHE A 154 4.91 -12.76 11.14
N THR A 155 3.57 -12.65 11.11
CA THR A 155 2.80 -12.72 9.86
C THR A 155 2.64 -11.34 9.23
N GLU A 156 2.99 -11.22 7.97
CA GLU A 156 2.80 -9.99 7.21
C GLU A 156 1.45 -10.01 6.48
N VAL A 157 0.60 -9.07 6.83
CA VAL A 157 -0.75 -8.96 6.30
C VAL A 157 -0.80 -7.88 5.24
N ILE A 158 -1.03 -8.27 3.99
CA ILE A 158 -0.90 -7.41 2.81
C ILE A 158 -2.24 -7.32 2.08
N GLY A 159 -2.67 -6.10 1.77
CA GLY A 159 -3.95 -5.81 1.12
C GLY A 159 -3.95 -6.03 -0.40
N LEU A 160 -3.66 -7.24 -0.88
CA LEU A 160 -3.87 -7.61 -2.28
C LEU A 160 -5.20 -8.34 -2.48
N ARG A 161 -5.95 -7.91 -3.50
CA ARG A 161 -7.28 -8.42 -3.84
C ARG A 161 -7.22 -9.65 -4.74
N ASP A 162 -8.34 -10.36 -4.86
CA ASP A 162 -8.48 -11.55 -5.71
C ASP A 162 -8.22 -11.25 -7.20
N ASP A 163 -8.53 -10.03 -7.66
CA ASP A 163 -8.26 -9.57 -9.02
C ASP A 163 -6.79 -9.17 -9.28
N GLU A 164 -5.90 -9.37 -8.30
CA GLU A 164 -4.46 -9.08 -8.37
C GLU A 164 -3.59 -10.35 -8.36
N GLY A 165 -4.14 -11.47 -8.85
CA GLY A 165 -3.59 -12.83 -8.72
C GLY A 165 -2.08 -12.97 -9.00
N ILE A 166 -1.56 -12.37 -10.07
CA ILE A 166 -0.11 -12.44 -10.40
C ILE A 166 0.75 -11.85 -9.27
N ARG A 167 0.31 -10.74 -8.66
CA ARG A 167 1.02 -10.10 -7.55
C ARG A 167 1.03 -10.98 -6.30
N ILE A 168 -0.08 -11.68 -6.05
CA ILE A 168 -0.21 -12.63 -4.94
C ILE A 168 0.73 -13.81 -5.13
N PHE A 169 0.73 -14.44 -6.31
CA PHE A 169 1.62 -15.58 -6.58
C PHE A 169 3.10 -15.19 -6.43
N ARG A 170 3.52 -14.07 -7.00
CA ARG A 170 4.89 -13.56 -6.84
C ARG A 170 5.23 -13.25 -5.38
N GLY A 171 4.27 -12.70 -4.64
CA GLY A 171 4.45 -12.41 -3.21
C GLY A 171 4.58 -13.68 -2.36
N LEU A 172 3.82 -14.73 -2.67
CA LEU A 172 3.94 -16.04 -2.02
C LEU A 172 5.29 -16.71 -2.32
N GLU A 173 5.70 -16.73 -3.59
CA GLU A 173 6.99 -17.28 -4.02
C GLU A 173 8.18 -16.56 -3.35
N ALA A 174 8.14 -15.22 -3.32
CA ALA A 174 9.15 -14.43 -2.63
C ALA A 174 9.15 -14.70 -1.12
N ALA A 175 7.98 -14.83 -0.49
CA ALA A 175 7.89 -15.14 0.93
C ALA A 175 8.50 -16.51 1.24
N GLU A 176 8.17 -17.54 0.46
CA GLU A 176 8.74 -18.89 0.59
C GLU A 176 10.27 -18.87 0.46
N LYS A 177 10.78 -18.22 -0.60
CA LYS A 177 12.23 -18.10 -0.83
C LYS A 177 12.99 -17.46 0.34
N HIS A 178 12.36 -16.51 1.03
CA HIS A 178 12.97 -15.74 2.12
C HIS A 178 12.52 -16.19 3.52
N GLY A 179 11.79 -17.31 3.64
CA GLY A 179 11.31 -17.84 4.93
C GLY A 179 10.32 -16.91 5.65
N ARG A 180 9.61 -16.05 4.92
CA ARG A 180 8.65 -15.09 5.45
C ARG A 180 7.25 -15.68 5.50
N ARG A 181 6.44 -15.20 6.45
CA ARG A 181 5.03 -15.58 6.60
C ARG A 181 4.18 -14.44 6.07
N VAL A 182 3.41 -14.67 5.01
CA VAL A 182 2.53 -13.66 4.40
C VAL A 182 1.08 -14.12 4.37
N ALA A 183 0.16 -13.18 4.56
CA ALA A 183 -1.27 -13.39 4.46
C ALA A 183 -1.91 -12.35 3.52
N TYR A 184 -2.85 -12.82 2.69
CA TYR A 184 -3.65 -11.99 1.77
C TYR A 184 -5.16 -12.14 2.08
N PRO A 185 -5.68 -11.52 3.15
CA PRO A 185 -7.07 -11.69 3.58
C PRO A 185 -8.09 -11.35 2.50
N LEU A 186 -7.85 -10.28 1.73
CA LEU A 186 -8.77 -9.85 0.67
C LEU A 186 -8.89 -10.88 -0.45
N ALA A 187 -7.76 -11.44 -0.90
CA ALA A 187 -7.74 -12.52 -1.88
C ALA A 187 -8.43 -13.79 -1.37
N ARG A 188 -8.16 -14.17 -0.11
CA ARG A 188 -8.83 -15.33 0.53
C ARG A 188 -10.35 -15.13 0.62
N SER A 189 -10.81 -13.91 0.85
CA SER A 189 -12.22 -13.53 0.90
C SER A 189 -12.83 -13.18 -0.47
N LYS A 190 -12.11 -13.36 -1.57
CA LYS A 190 -12.58 -13.10 -2.95
C LYS A 190 -13.01 -11.66 -3.22
N VAL A 191 -12.44 -10.71 -2.48
CA VAL A 191 -12.70 -9.28 -2.65
C VAL A 191 -11.98 -8.75 -3.89
N ARG A 192 -12.68 -7.92 -4.67
CA ARG A 192 -12.18 -7.28 -5.91
C ARG A 192 -12.36 -5.77 -5.86
N LYS A 193 -11.80 -5.05 -6.84
CA LYS A 193 -11.90 -3.59 -6.90
C LYS A 193 -13.34 -3.04 -6.79
N PRO A 194 -14.37 -3.61 -7.45
CA PRO A 194 -15.75 -3.13 -7.30
C PRO A 194 -16.28 -3.18 -5.86
N ASP A 195 -15.87 -4.18 -5.06
CA ASP A 195 -16.28 -4.29 -3.66
C ASP A 195 -15.69 -3.15 -2.82
N ILE A 196 -14.42 -2.82 -3.07
CA ILE A 196 -13.74 -1.67 -2.44
C ILE A 196 -14.47 -0.38 -2.78
N TRP A 197 -14.79 -0.18 -4.07
CA TRP A 197 -15.50 1.02 -4.54
C TRP A 197 -16.89 1.13 -3.92
N LYS A 198 -17.65 0.03 -3.89
CA LYS A 198 -18.97 0.00 -3.27
C LYS A 198 -18.91 0.31 -1.77
N PHE A 199 -17.92 -0.22 -1.06
CA PHE A 199 -17.75 0.03 0.37
C PHE A 199 -17.49 1.51 0.69
N TRP A 200 -16.61 2.14 -0.09
CA TRP A 200 -16.18 3.52 0.16
C TRP A 200 -17.10 4.58 -0.44
N LEU A 201 -17.62 4.36 -1.65
CA LEU A 201 -18.35 5.36 -2.42
C LEU A 201 -19.86 5.07 -2.51
N GLY A 202 -20.30 3.84 -2.26
CA GLY A 202 -21.71 3.47 -2.39
C GLY A 202 -22.22 3.65 -3.81
N GLU A 203 -23.19 4.54 -3.99
CA GLU A 203 -23.76 4.89 -5.30
C GLU A 203 -22.99 6.00 -6.03
N ASN A 204 -22.02 6.64 -5.38
CA ASN A 204 -21.20 7.66 -5.99
C ASN A 204 -20.28 7.06 -7.06
N ARG A 205 -20.16 7.74 -8.21
CA ARG A 205 -19.25 7.35 -9.31
C ARG A 205 -17.97 8.17 -9.34
N ASP A 206 -17.99 9.38 -8.77
CA ASP A 206 -16.85 10.29 -8.73
C ASP A 206 -16.46 10.53 -7.26
N PRO A 207 -15.24 10.16 -6.83
CA PRO A 207 -14.79 10.34 -5.46
C PRO A 207 -14.60 11.81 -5.04
N LYS A 208 -14.55 12.75 -5.99
CA LYS A 208 -14.41 14.19 -5.73
C LYS A 208 -15.70 14.97 -5.96
N ARG A 209 -16.70 14.37 -6.62
CA ARG A 209 -18.00 14.99 -6.92
C ARG A 209 -19.13 14.09 -6.44
N LEU A 210 -19.34 14.11 -5.13
CA LEU A 210 -20.33 13.27 -4.46
C LEU A 210 -21.75 13.73 -4.78
N THR A 211 -22.61 12.79 -5.14
CA THR A 211 -24.06 12.98 -5.32
C THR A 211 -24.88 12.33 -4.20
N HIS A 212 -24.25 11.44 -3.42
CA HIS A 212 -24.84 10.76 -2.27
C HIS A 212 -23.87 10.83 -1.07
N PRO A 213 -24.37 10.73 0.17
CA PRO A 213 -23.51 10.57 1.34
C PRO A 213 -22.59 9.35 1.19
N LEU A 214 -21.35 9.48 1.67
CA LEU A 214 -20.40 8.37 1.69
C LEU A 214 -20.86 7.32 2.72
N PRO A 215 -20.87 6.01 2.39
CA PRO A 215 -21.28 4.95 3.32
C PRO A 215 -20.52 4.96 4.65
N GLN A 216 -19.22 5.26 4.61
CA GLN A 216 -18.37 5.34 5.82
C GLN A 216 -18.35 6.75 6.44
N GLY A 217 -19.04 7.73 5.84
CA GLY A 217 -19.00 9.14 6.24
C GLY A 217 -17.68 9.86 5.93
N PHE A 218 -16.72 9.18 5.30
CA PHE A 218 -15.47 9.73 4.76
C PHE A 218 -14.89 8.76 3.72
N ASP A 219 -13.94 9.25 2.91
CA ASP A 219 -13.26 8.49 1.85
C ASP A 219 -11.87 9.12 1.59
N LEU A 220 -11.01 8.39 0.90
CA LEU A 220 -9.69 8.86 0.46
C LEU A 220 -9.77 10.10 -0.45
N GLY A 221 -10.83 10.26 -1.23
CA GLY A 221 -11.03 11.45 -2.08
C GLY A 221 -10.07 11.56 -3.27
N LEU A 222 -9.36 10.49 -3.62
CA LEU A 222 -8.50 10.42 -4.80
C LEU A 222 -9.17 9.64 -5.94
N TYR A 223 -8.89 10.02 -7.18
CA TYR A 223 -9.18 9.21 -8.34
C TYR A 223 -8.22 8.01 -8.42
N PRO A 224 -8.64 6.88 -9.03
CA PRO A 224 -7.84 5.66 -9.07
C PRO A 224 -6.48 5.79 -9.76
N TRP A 225 -6.33 6.73 -10.71
CA TRP A 225 -5.05 6.99 -11.37
C TRP A 225 -4.11 7.88 -10.55
N GLU A 226 -4.62 8.63 -9.57
CA GLU A 226 -3.78 9.52 -8.75
C GLU A 226 -2.92 8.71 -7.78
N GLY A 227 -3.51 7.70 -7.12
CA GLY A 227 -2.85 6.88 -6.10
C GLY A 227 -2.13 7.67 -4.99
N ASN A 228 -1.38 6.96 -4.14
CA ASN A 228 -0.87 7.55 -2.92
C ASN A 228 0.39 8.40 -3.17
N CYS A 229 1.40 7.84 -3.85
CA CYS A 229 2.63 8.56 -4.17
C CYS A 229 2.50 9.33 -5.49
N THR A 230 2.82 10.63 -5.51
CA THR A 230 2.55 11.60 -6.61
C THR A 230 3.00 11.18 -8.04
N LEU A 231 4.22 11.45 -8.51
CA LEU A 231 4.67 11.07 -9.88
C LEU A 231 5.50 9.77 -9.89
N CYS A 232 5.06 8.77 -9.13
CA CYS A 232 5.73 7.47 -9.08
C CYS A 232 5.96 6.90 -10.50
N PHE A 233 7.21 6.55 -10.81
CA PHE A 233 7.63 6.00 -12.10
C PHE A 233 7.05 4.61 -12.42
N GLN A 234 6.38 3.99 -11.45
CA GLN A 234 5.61 2.76 -11.68
C GLN A 234 4.25 3.01 -12.35
N LYS A 235 3.81 4.27 -12.43
CA LYS A 235 2.62 4.67 -13.19
C LYS A 235 2.95 4.72 -14.67
N GLY A 236 2.03 4.23 -15.50
CA GLY A 236 2.09 4.42 -16.94
C GLY A 236 2.28 5.88 -17.34
N LYS A 237 2.91 6.10 -18.50
CA LYS A 237 3.24 7.44 -18.99
C LYS A 237 2.02 8.35 -19.07
N GLY A 238 0.90 7.84 -19.61
CA GLY A 238 -0.36 8.58 -19.73
C GLY A 238 -0.90 9.06 -18.38
N ILE A 239 -0.81 8.21 -17.33
CA ILE A 239 -1.20 8.58 -15.97
C ILE A 239 -0.29 9.68 -15.43
N ARG A 240 1.03 9.56 -15.58
CA ARG A 240 1.98 10.61 -15.14
C ARG A 240 1.71 11.94 -15.84
N LYS A 241 1.47 11.94 -17.15
CA LYS A 241 1.08 13.14 -17.92
C LYS A 241 -0.24 13.72 -17.42
N ARG A 242 -1.23 12.88 -17.11
CA ARG A 242 -2.50 13.32 -16.53
C ARG A 242 -2.32 13.98 -15.16
N ILE A 243 -1.53 13.39 -14.27
CA ILE A 243 -1.23 14.00 -12.96
C ILE A 243 -0.50 15.33 -13.14
N ILE A 244 0.46 15.43 -14.06
CA ILE A 244 1.14 16.70 -14.37
C ILE A 244 0.15 17.76 -14.89
N ARG A 245 -0.83 17.37 -15.72
CA ARG A 245 -1.90 18.26 -16.21
C ARG A 245 -2.78 18.75 -15.07
N ASP A 246 -3.26 17.82 -14.24
CA ASP A 246 -4.22 18.11 -13.17
C ASP A 246 -3.56 18.84 -12.00
N ASN A 247 -2.28 18.58 -11.73
CA ASN A 247 -1.50 19.20 -10.65
C ASN A 247 -0.02 19.43 -11.04
N PRO A 248 0.30 20.51 -11.77
CA PRO A 248 1.65 20.78 -12.26
C PRO A 248 2.68 21.03 -11.14
N SER A 249 2.24 21.35 -9.91
CA SER A 249 3.15 21.61 -8.79
C SER A 249 3.86 20.35 -8.27
N GLU A 250 3.45 19.16 -8.69
CA GLU A 250 4.12 17.92 -8.29
C GLU A 250 5.45 17.72 -9.02
N ALA A 251 5.55 18.17 -10.29
CA ALA A 251 6.68 17.90 -11.16
C ALA A 251 8.04 18.44 -10.68
N PRO A 252 8.15 19.67 -10.13
CA PRO A 252 9.44 20.27 -9.77
C PRO A 252 10.32 19.41 -8.86
N TRP A 253 9.74 18.74 -7.86
CA TRP A 253 10.51 17.88 -6.97
C TRP A 253 11.17 16.72 -7.72
N TRP A 254 10.42 16.05 -8.60
CA TRP A 254 10.93 14.90 -9.35
C TRP A 254 11.98 15.32 -10.38
N ILE A 255 11.77 16.46 -11.06
CA ILE A 255 12.76 17.06 -11.97
C ILE A 255 14.05 17.39 -11.24
N TYR A 256 13.95 17.95 -10.04
CA TYR A 256 15.11 18.26 -9.22
C TYR A 256 15.90 16.99 -8.85
N GLN A 257 15.22 15.92 -8.44
CA GLN A 257 15.89 14.66 -8.13
C GLN A 257 16.62 14.08 -9.36
N GLU A 258 15.98 14.08 -10.54
CA GLU A 258 16.59 13.69 -11.82
C GLU A 258 17.86 14.50 -12.13
N ALA A 259 17.77 15.82 -12.03
CA ALA A 259 18.91 16.71 -12.27
C ALA A 259 20.03 16.51 -11.24
N SER A 260 19.69 16.35 -9.95
CA SER A 260 20.68 16.24 -8.86
C SER A 260 21.58 15.00 -8.97
N GLN A 261 21.05 13.91 -9.55
CA GLN A 261 21.76 12.65 -9.71
C GLN A 261 22.29 12.45 -11.14
N ASN A 262 22.05 13.42 -12.04
CA ASN A 262 22.25 13.24 -13.48
C ASN A 262 21.67 11.90 -13.98
N GLY A 263 20.45 11.60 -13.52
CA GLY A 263 19.83 10.27 -13.61
C GLY A 263 18.35 10.33 -14.01
N TRP A 264 17.71 9.17 -14.03
CA TRP A 264 16.30 9.02 -14.43
C TRP A 264 15.56 8.06 -13.52
N PHE A 265 14.29 8.36 -13.23
CA PHE A 265 13.38 7.37 -12.63
C PHE A 265 12.82 6.40 -13.69
N ASP A 266 12.52 6.91 -14.89
CA ASP A 266 12.19 6.13 -16.08
C ASP A 266 13.02 6.65 -17.26
N LYS A 267 13.86 5.79 -17.84
CA LYS A 267 14.78 6.17 -18.92
C LYS A 267 14.06 6.70 -20.16
N ARG A 268 12.82 6.28 -20.37
CA ARG A 268 12.02 6.63 -21.56
C ARG A 268 11.30 7.96 -21.41
N ASP A 269 11.10 8.41 -20.18
CA ASP A 269 10.14 9.45 -19.82
C ASP A 269 10.66 10.27 -18.63
N LEU A 270 11.64 11.15 -18.89
CA LEU A 270 12.08 12.13 -17.90
C LEU A 270 10.91 13.05 -17.52
N VAL A 271 10.82 13.45 -16.26
CA VAL A 271 9.67 14.24 -15.80
C VAL A 271 9.64 15.61 -16.49
N ALA A 272 10.79 16.22 -16.75
CA ALA A 272 10.89 17.47 -17.48
C ALA A 272 10.34 17.35 -18.92
N GLU A 273 10.61 16.23 -19.59
CA GLU A 273 10.10 15.94 -20.93
C GLU A 273 8.59 15.70 -20.92
N LEU A 274 8.08 15.01 -19.91
CA LEU A 274 6.63 14.83 -19.74
C LEU A 274 5.92 16.17 -19.54
N VAL A 275 6.49 17.09 -18.76
CA VAL A 275 5.98 18.46 -18.60
C VAL A 275 5.99 19.21 -19.93
N ALA A 276 7.07 19.11 -20.72
CA ALA A 276 7.14 19.73 -22.04
C ALA A 276 6.08 19.16 -23.01
N GLN A 277 5.91 17.83 -23.03
CA GLN A 277 4.89 17.15 -23.84
C GLN A 277 3.47 17.57 -23.45
N VAL A 278 3.18 17.69 -22.15
CA VAL A 278 1.88 18.17 -21.65
C VAL A 278 1.60 19.61 -22.09
N ARG A 279 2.62 20.48 -22.08
CA ARG A 279 2.48 21.87 -22.54
C ARG A 279 2.30 21.97 -24.06
N ALA A 280 2.97 21.13 -24.82
CA ALA A 280 2.90 21.12 -26.28
C ALA A 280 1.60 20.51 -26.82
N ASN A 281 1.10 19.46 -26.16
CA ASN A 281 -0.14 18.77 -26.52
C ASN A 281 -1.12 18.80 -25.34
N PRO A 282 -1.90 19.88 -25.20
CA PRO A 282 -2.89 20.00 -24.13
C PRO A 282 -4.13 19.10 -24.30
N SER A 283 -4.22 18.32 -25.38
CA SER A 283 -5.36 17.41 -25.61
C SER A 283 -5.34 16.19 -24.68
N PHE A 284 -6.53 15.69 -24.34
CA PHE A 284 -6.75 14.61 -23.36
C PHE A 284 -6.33 13.22 -23.83
N PHE A 285 -6.18 13.01 -25.14
CA PHE A 285 -5.98 11.70 -25.76
C PHE A 285 -4.49 11.36 -25.82
N ASP A 286 -3.93 10.98 -24.67
CA ASP A 286 -2.71 10.17 -24.65
C ASP A 286 -3.12 8.72 -24.93
N ALA A 287 -2.42 8.04 -25.86
CA ALA A 287 -2.68 6.63 -26.14
C ALA A 287 -2.60 5.82 -24.84
N ASP A 288 -3.54 4.89 -24.65
CA ASP A 288 -3.54 3.97 -23.52
C ASP A 288 -2.19 3.25 -23.47
N ASP A 289 -1.49 3.39 -22.34
CA ASP A 289 -0.21 2.75 -22.08
C ASP A 289 -0.47 1.59 -21.11
N ASP A 290 -0.07 0.38 -21.48
CA ASP A 290 -0.39 -0.92 -20.85
C ASP A 290 0.11 -1.09 -19.40
N MET A 291 0.57 -0.01 -18.77
CA MET A 291 1.12 0.03 -17.41
C MET A 291 0.12 0.59 -16.39
N ASP A 292 -1.16 0.20 -16.51
CA ASP A 292 -2.21 0.55 -15.54
C ASP A 292 -2.21 -0.44 -14.37
N TYR A 293 -1.19 -0.35 -13.52
CA TYR A 293 -1.23 -1.01 -12.21
C TYR A 293 -2.10 -0.21 -11.27
N ASP A 294 -2.93 -0.90 -10.47
CA ASP A 294 -3.78 -0.26 -9.48
C ASP A 294 -2.95 0.56 -8.49
N VAL A 295 -2.94 1.87 -8.74
CA VAL A 295 -2.01 2.84 -8.17
C VAL A 295 -2.23 3.03 -6.67
N GLU A 296 -3.45 2.78 -6.19
CA GLU A 296 -3.85 2.90 -4.79
C GLU A 296 -3.32 1.75 -3.91
N CYS A 297 -3.05 0.58 -4.49
CA CYS A 297 -2.79 -0.61 -3.70
C CYS A 297 -1.38 -0.67 -3.08
N GLY A 298 -0.47 0.25 -3.45
CA GLY A 298 0.92 0.19 -3.03
C GLY A 298 1.62 -1.05 -3.59
N LEU A 299 2.68 -0.86 -4.36
CA LEU A 299 3.43 -1.98 -4.93
C LEU A 299 4.36 -2.59 -3.86
N HIS A 300 3.76 -3.18 -2.83
CA HIS A 300 4.44 -3.88 -1.72
C HIS A 300 5.12 -5.19 -2.15
N CYS A 301 4.90 -5.63 -3.39
CA CYS A 301 5.60 -6.77 -3.96
C CYS A 301 6.71 -6.25 -4.88
N PRO A 302 7.95 -6.10 -4.37
CA PRO A 302 9.11 -6.16 -5.22
C PRO A 302 9.08 -7.51 -5.95
N SER A 303 8.66 -7.52 -7.21
CA SER A 303 9.24 -8.46 -8.16
C SER A 303 10.71 -8.08 -8.28
N GLU A 304 11.52 -8.95 -7.68
CA GLU A 304 12.97 -9.06 -7.81
C GLU A 304 13.82 -8.06 -6.99
N VAL A 305 14.97 -8.59 -6.56
CA VAL A 305 16.16 -7.97 -5.93
C VAL A 305 16.05 -7.66 -4.42
N ALA A 306 16.93 -8.08 -3.49
CA ALA A 306 18.13 -8.92 -3.47
C ALA A 306 18.29 -9.53 -2.05
N ALA A 307 19.15 -10.54 -1.95
CA ALA A 307 19.64 -11.12 -0.68
C ALA A 307 20.24 -10.07 0.27
#